data_AF-A0A1F3VME1-F1
#
_entry.id   AF-A0A1F3VME1-F1
#
_cell.length_a   1.000
_cell.length_b   1.000
_cell.length_c   1.000
_cell.angle_alpha   90.00
_cell.angle_beta   90.00
_cell.angle_gamma   90.00
#
_symmetry.space_group_name_H-M   'P 1'
#
loop_
_entity.id
_entity.type
_entity.pdbx_description
1 polymer ?
#
loop_
_entity_poly.entity_id
_entity_poly.type
_entity_poly.pdbx_seq_one_letter_code
_entity_poly.pdbx_strand_id
1 'polypeptide(L)'
;MVGQPKPLTNVSYVSVFTIHFLNAPAENYGILRKLYIDLGLSMRDIAELTESAWPKTSILEAVKQCQINKPKSLESLRQKYGVRLVRGKLVSHEKEQSVIKLILKLSGEGWWQRQIAKHLNDKNIKSKTGGRWDKSVVTAIIKRESREEQA
;
A
#
# COMPACT_ATOMS: atom_id res chain seq x y z
N MET A 1 -21.93 13.47 49.94
CA MET A 1 -21.85 13.39 48.47
C MET A 1 -20.79 14.37 48.00
N VAL A 2 -19.58 13.90 47.69
CA VAL A 2 -18.49 14.73 47.17
C VAL A 2 -18.08 14.11 45.85
N GLY A 3 -18.33 14.84 44.75
CA GLY A 3 -18.14 14.36 43.39
C GLY A 3 -16.67 14.12 43.06
N GLN A 4 -16.39 12.97 42.46
CA GLN A 4 -15.10 12.59 41.92
C GLN A 4 -14.65 13.58 40.83
N PRO A 5 -13.36 13.95 40.73
CA PRO A 5 -12.86 14.70 39.59
C PRO A 5 -12.93 13.83 38.33
N LYS A 6 -13.62 14.33 37.29
CA LYS A 6 -13.68 13.71 35.95
C LYS A 6 -12.25 13.48 35.42
N PRO A 7 -11.98 12.35 34.74
CA PRO A 7 -10.68 12.13 34.14
C PRO A 7 -10.42 13.17 33.05
N LEU A 8 -9.28 13.85 33.15
CA LEU A 8 -8.72 14.63 32.05
C LEU A 8 -8.52 13.68 30.88
N THR A 9 -9.41 13.76 29.89
CA THR A 9 -9.27 13.06 28.63
C THR A 9 -7.90 13.42 28.07
N ASN A 10 -7.05 12.40 27.91
CA ASN A 10 -5.78 12.46 27.22
C ASN A 10 -6.05 12.81 25.76
N VAL A 11 -6.20 14.11 25.47
CA VAL A 11 -6.30 14.61 24.11
C VAL A 11 -4.89 14.58 23.55
N SER A 12 -4.63 13.52 22.78
CA SER A 12 -3.45 13.33 21.93
C SER A 12 -2.97 14.68 21.37
N TYR A 13 -1.81 15.11 21.82
CA TYR A 13 -1.14 16.36 21.44
C TYR A 13 -0.60 16.23 20.00
N VAL A 14 -1.49 16.18 19.01
CA VAL A 14 -1.16 16.26 17.57
C VAL A 14 -2.21 17.13 16.85
N SER A 15 -2.53 18.30 17.43
CA SER A 15 -3.44 19.26 16.82
C SER A 15 -2.91 20.68 16.96
N VAL A 16 -1.76 20.98 16.36
CA VAL A 16 -1.46 22.34 15.87
C VAL A 16 -0.47 22.27 14.69
N PHE A 17 -0.91 21.72 13.56
CA PHE A 17 -0.58 22.40 12.31
C PHE A 17 -1.91 22.99 11.87
N THR A 18 -2.09 24.29 12.05
CA THR A 18 -3.13 25.01 11.34
C THR A 18 -2.79 24.87 9.86
N ILE A 19 -3.39 23.86 9.24
CA ILE A 19 -3.24 23.44 7.84
C ILE A 19 -3.47 24.60 6.86
N HIS A 20 -4.17 25.65 7.30
CA HIS A 20 -4.32 26.94 6.59
C HIS A 20 -3.03 27.78 6.48
N PHE A 21 -1.98 27.49 7.26
CA PHE A 21 -0.67 28.16 7.19
C PHE A 21 0.40 27.34 6.47
N LEU A 22 0.04 26.19 5.88
CA LEU A 22 0.95 25.52 4.99
C LEU A 22 1.11 26.40 3.74
N ASN A 23 2.27 27.03 3.61
CA ASN A 23 2.72 27.57 2.33
C ASN A 23 2.60 26.51 1.21
N ALA A 24 2.81 26.93 -0.03
CA ALA A 24 2.76 26.04 -1.18
C ALA A 24 3.54 24.73 -0.95
N PRO A 25 3.06 23.57 -1.46
CA PRO A 25 3.72 22.28 -1.22
C PRO A 25 5.20 22.24 -1.63
N ALA A 26 5.58 23.04 -2.63
CA ALA A 26 6.96 23.17 -3.09
C ALA A 26 7.87 23.85 -2.04
N GLU A 27 7.35 24.83 -1.32
CA GLU A 27 8.06 25.50 -0.22
C GLU A 27 8.20 24.58 1.00
N ASN A 28 7.21 23.70 1.21
CA ASN A 28 7.19 22.71 2.27
C ASN A 28 7.74 21.34 1.84
N TYR A 29 8.84 21.34 1.08
CA TYR A 29 9.47 20.14 0.52
C TYR A 29 9.65 19.02 1.54
N GLY A 30 10.15 19.32 2.74
CA GLY A 30 10.42 18.31 3.77
C GLY A 30 9.17 17.57 4.23
N ILE A 31 8.06 18.30 4.39
CA ILE A 31 6.76 17.73 4.75
C ILE A 31 6.20 16.93 3.57
N LEU A 32 6.19 17.52 2.37
CA LEU A 32 5.71 16.85 1.16
C LEU A 32 6.45 15.54 0.89
N ARG A 33 7.78 15.54 1.01
CA ARG A 33 8.62 14.35 0.85
C ARG A 33 8.27 13.28 1.88
N LYS A 34 8.12 13.64 3.17
CA LYS A 34 7.73 12.71 4.24
C LYS A 34 6.36 12.08 3.96
N LEU A 35 5.37 12.90 3.62
CA LEU A 35 4.01 12.41 3.34
C LEU A 35 3.98 11.52 2.08
N TYR A 36 4.66 11.93 1.01
CA TYR A 36 4.58 11.26 -0.29
C TYR A 36 5.47 10.01 -0.39
N ILE A 37 6.69 10.05 0.15
CA ILE A 37 7.65 8.95 0.11
C ILE A 37 7.54 8.10 1.38
N ASP A 38 7.84 8.70 2.54
CA ASP A 38 8.07 7.94 3.77
C ASP A 38 6.76 7.33 4.29
N LEU A 39 5.66 8.09 4.25
CA LEU A 39 4.31 7.59 4.56
C LEU A 39 3.61 6.99 3.33
N GLY A 40 4.24 6.99 2.16
CA GLY A 40 3.72 6.36 0.94
C GLY A 40 2.34 6.83 0.48
N LEU A 41 1.87 8.00 0.95
CA LEU A 41 0.53 8.50 0.68
C LEU A 41 0.36 8.82 -0.82
N SER A 42 -0.89 8.71 -1.31
CA SER A 42 -1.23 9.23 -2.63
C SER A 42 -1.45 10.74 -2.57
N MET A 43 -1.36 11.43 -3.72
CA MET A 43 -1.69 12.86 -3.78
C MET A 43 -3.11 13.16 -3.28
N ARG A 44 -4.04 12.19 -3.41
CA ARG A 44 -5.42 12.32 -2.89
C ARG A 44 -5.44 12.22 -1.38
N ASP A 45 -4.73 11.24 -0.81
CA ASP A 45 -4.63 11.08 0.65
C ASP A 45 -3.94 12.30 1.27
N ILE A 46 -2.94 12.88 0.60
CA ILE A 46 -2.27 14.10 1.06
C ILE A 46 -3.23 15.30 1.01
N ALA A 47 -4.01 15.44 -0.07
CA ALA A 47 -5.03 16.48 -0.15
C ALA A 47 -6.08 16.31 0.96
N GLU A 48 -6.55 15.09 1.22
CA GLU A 48 -7.49 14.79 2.30
C GLU A 48 -6.88 15.08 3.68
N LEU A 49 -5.63 14.65 3.92
CA LEU A 49 -4.91 14.85 5.18
C LEU A 49 -4.61 16.33 5.46
N THR A 50 -4.45 17.13 4.41
CA THR A 50 -4.26 18.59 4.53
C THR A 50 -5.58 19.36 4.52
N GLU A 51 -6.72 18.68 4.66
CA GLU A 51 -8.08 19.25 4.55
C GLU A 51 -8.23 20.16 3.31
N SER A 52 -7.69 19.70 2.18
CA SER A 52 -7.66 20.40 0.90
C SER A 52 -6.83 21.69 0.84
N ALA A 53 -6.05 22.02 1.88
CA ALA A 53 -5.11 23.14 1.83
C ALA A 53 -4.07 22.95 0.71
N TRP A 54 -3.67 21.70 0.45
CA TRP A 54 -2.87 21.35 -0.73
C TRP A 54 -3.73 20.60 -1.75
N PRO A 55 -4.23 21.28 -2.80
CA PRO A 55 -4.98 20.61 -3.84
C PRO A 55 -4.07 19.65 -4.62
N LYS A 56 -4.67 18.57 -5.14
CA LYS A 56 -3.97 17.50 -5.86
C LYS A 56 -3.07 18.02 -6.99
N THR A 57 -3.52 19.05 -7.71
CA THR A 57 -2.76 19.70 -8.79
C THR A 57 -1.51 20.40 -8.28
N SER A 58 -1.61 21.16 -7.18
CA SER A 58 -0.44 21.80 -6.55
C SER A 58 0.56 20.78 -5.99
N ILE A 59 0.07 19.68 -5.41
CA ILE A 59 0.93 18.58 -4.97
C ILE A 59 1.68 17.97 -6.15
N LEU A 60 0.98 17.73 -7.27
CA LEU A 60 1.59 17.18 -8.48
C LEU A 60 2.69 18.08 -9.03
N GLU A 61 2.41 19.39 -9.14
CA GLU A 61 3.39 20.36 -9.64
C GLU A 61 4.60 20.46 -8.72
N ALA A 62 4.40 20.51 -7.40
CA ALA A 62 5.49 20.49 -6.43
C ALA A 62 6.33 19.21 -6.50
N VAL A 63 5.71 18.04 -6.66
CA VAL A 63 6.42 16.77 -6.83
C VAL A 63 7.30 16.79 -8.09
N LYS A 64 6.81 17.36 -9.19
CA LYS A 64 7.60 17.53 -10.43
C LYS A 64 8.73 18.54 -10.24
N GLN A 65 8.43 19.72 -9.73
CA GLN A 65 9.37 20.82 -9.52
C GLN A 65 10.52 20.41 -8.61
N CYS A 66 10.20 19.70 -7.52
CA CYS A 66 11.18 19.23 -6.54
C CYS A 66 11.76 17.84 -6.87
N GLN A 67 11.41 17.25 -8.03
CA GLN A 67 11.88 15.95 -8.50
C GLN A 67 11.73 14.81 -7.46
N ILE A 68 10.59 14.80 -6.73
CA ILE A 68 10.33 13.83 -5.67
C ILE A 68 9.88 12.49 -6.28
N ASN A 69 10.85 11.59 -6.47
CA ASN A 69 10.58 10.28 -7.05
C ASN A 69 10.31 9.23 -5.96
N LYS A 70 9.25 8.43 -6.12
CA LYS A 70 9.02 7.27 -5.26
C LYS A 70 10.13 6.25 -5.50
N PRO A 71 10.69 5.64 -4.44
CA PRO A 71 11.74 4.65 -4.62
C PRO A 71 11.18 3.41 -5.32
N LYS A 72 12.00 2.78 -6.18
CA LYS A 72 11.62 1.54 -6.90
C LYS A 72 11.18 0.41 -5.96
N SER A 73 11.67 0.40 -4.72
CA SER A 73 11.24 -0.55 -3.68
C SER A 73 9.76 -0.40 -3.31
N LEU A 74 9.20 0.82 -3.33
CA LEU A 74 7.78 1.04 -3.05
C LEU A 74 6.91 0.55 -4.22
N GLU A 75 7.43 0.66 -5.45
CA GLU A 75 6.76 0.19 -6.65
C GLU A 75 6.72 -1.34 -6.73
N SER A 76 7.83 -2.01 -6.38
CA SER A 76 7.88 -3.48 -6.32
C SER A 76 6.93 -4.05 -5.26
N LEU A 77 6.74 -3.35 -4.13
CA LEU A 77 5.75 -3.72 -3.11
C LEU A 77 4.31 -3.65 -3.62
N ARG A 78 3.97 -2.68 -4.47
CA ARG A 78 2.62 -2.57 -5.08
C ARG A 78 2.33 -3.69 -6.08
N GLN A 79 3.37 -4.26 -6.68
CA GLN A 79 3.27 -5.35 -7.64
C GLN A 79 3.15 -6.73 -6.97
N LYS A 80 3.40 -6.83 -5.66
CA LYS A 80 3.23 -8.10 -4.92
C LYS A 80 1.75 -8.51 -4.90
N TYR A 81 1.47 -9.70 -5.42
CA TYR A 81 0.15 -10.33 -5.30
C TYR A 81 -0.11 -10.75 -3.85
N GLY A 82 -1.34 -10.57 -3.36
CA GLY A 82 -1.75 -10.85 -1.98
C GLY A 82 -1.74 -9.63 -1.05
N VAL A 83 -1.10 -8.54 -1.44
CA VAL A 83 -0.99 -7.32 -0.62
C VAL A 83 -1.38 -6.08 -1.41
N ARG A 84 -1.81 -5.06 -0.69
CA ARG A 84 -2.09 -3.73 -1.23
C ARG A 84 -1.41 -2.70 -0.34
N LEU A 85 -0.79 -1.72 -0.98
CA LEU A 85 -0.26 -0.57 -0.26
C LEU A 85 -1.39 0.44 -0.07
N VAL A 86 -1.88 0.57 1.15
CA VAL A 86 -2.93 1.52 1.54
C VAL A 86 -2.32 2.49 2.55
N ARG A 87 -2.27 3.78 2.20
CA ARG A 87 -1.70 4.85 3.05
C ARG A 87 -0.31 4.50 3.62
N GLY A 88 0.57 3.98 2.76
CA GLY A 88 1.94 3.56 3.12
C GLY A 88 2.06 2.23 3.86
N LYS A 89 0.94 1.61 4.27
CA LYS A 89 0.94 0.33 4.97
C LYS A 89 0.62 -0.81 4.01
N LEU A 90 1.31 -1.93 4.16
CA LEU A 90 0.99 -3.17 3.46
C LEU A 90 -0.19 -3.82 4.15
N VAL A 91 -1.32 -3.87 3.46
CA VAL A 91 -2.56 -4.51 3.93
C VAL A 91 -2.78 -5.77 3.09
N SER A 92 -3.17 -6.86 3.76
CA SER A 92 -3.53 -8.10 3.07
C SER A 92 -4.78 -7.88 2.22
N HIS A 93 -4.77 -8.42 1.00
CA HIS A 93 -5.95 -8.43 0.16
C HIS A 93 -6.59 -9.81 0.19
N GLU A 94 -7.67 -9.96 0.96
CA GLU A 94 -8.27 -11.25 1.30
C GLU A 94 -8.51 -12.15 0.08
N LYS A 95 -9.12 -11.63 -0.98
CA LYS A 95 -9.38 -12.41 -2.21
C LYS A 95 -8.09 -12.89 -2.88
N GLU A 96 -7.04 -12.05 -2.91
CA GLU A 96 -5.75 -12.46 -3.50
C GLU A 96 -5.03 -13.44 -2.57
N GLN A 97 -5.15 -13.29 -1.26
CA GLN A 97 -4.62 -14.22 -0.25
C GLN A 97 -5.27 -15.60 -0.33
N SER A 98 -6.58 -15.68 -0.54
CA SER A 98 -7.26 -16.97 -0.80
C SER A 98 -6.71 -17.67 -2.04
N VAL A 99 -6.35 -16.92 -3.08
CA VAL A 99 -5.73 -17.46 -4.29
C VAL A 99 -4.30 -17.93 -4.02
N ILE A 100 -3.52 -17.22 -3.19
CA ILE A 100 -2.19 -17.67 -2.77
C ILE A 100 -2.30 -19.00 -2.00
N LYS A 101 -3.23 -19.11 -1.05
CA LYS A 101 -3.49 -20.36 -0.33
C LYS A 101 -3.84 -21.51 -1.28
N LEU A 102 -4.66 -21.24 -2.30
CA LEU A 102 -4.98 -22.22 -3.34
C LEU A 102 -3.73 -22.65 -4.13
N ILE A 103 -2.88 -21.70 -4.53
CA ILE A 103 -1.62 -21.98 -5.25
C ILE A 103 -0.70 -22.87 -4.40
N LEU A 104 -0.52 -22.55 -3.13
CA LEU A 104 0.33 -23.32 -2.22
C LEU A 104 -0.24 -24.73 -1.99
N LYS A 105 -1.55 -24.86 -1.80
CA LYS A 105 -2.22 -26.15 -1.67
C LYS A 105 -1.97 -27.03 -2.89
N LEU A 106 -2.22 -26.53 -4.11
CA LEU A 106 -2.00 -27.28 -5.34
C LEU A 106 -0.52 -27.64 -5.53
N SER A 107 0.40 -26.75 -5.16
CA SER A 107 1.83 -27.03 -5.19
C SER A 107 2.22 -28.15 -4.21
N GLY A 108 1.64 -28.17 -3.01
CA GLY A 108 1.85 -29.22 -2.01
C GLY A 108 1.28 -30.58 -2.44
N GLU A 109 0.22 -30.57 -3.26
CA GLU A 109 -0.34 -31.76 -3.92
C GLU A 109 0.51 -32.26 -5.11
N GLY A 110 1.62 -31.59 -5.44
CA GLY A 110 2.54 -31.99 -6.51
C GLY A 110 2.18 -31.48 -7.90
N TRP A 111 1.24 -30.53 -8.02
CA TRP A 111 0.89 -29.95 -9.32
C TRP A 111 2.02 -29.11 -9.89
N TRP A 112 2.24 -29.21 -11.20
CA TRP A 112 3.24 -28.39 -11.88
C TRP A 112 2.74 -26.96 -12.03
N GLN A 113 3.64 -25.97 -11.98
CA GLN A 113 3.27 -24.55 -11.97
C GLN A 113 2.51 -24.13 -13.24
N ARG A 114 2.77 -24.79 -14.38
CA ARG A 114 1.98 -24.59 -15.61
C ARG A 114 0.54 -25.08 -15.46
N GLN A 115 0.32 -26.21 -14.78
CA GLN A 115 -1.01 -26.74 -14.52
C GLN A 115 -1.77 -25.83 -13.55
N ILE A 116 -1.09 -25.32 -12.52
CA ILE A 116 -1.66 -24.35 -11.58
C ILE A 116 -2.08 -23.08 -12.33
N ALA A 117 -1.20 -22.50 -13.17
CA ALA A 117 -1.53 -21.31 -13.95
C ALA A 117 -2.73 -21.56 -14.89
N LYS A 118 -2.77 -22.71 -15.57
CA LYS A 118 -3.91 -23.11 -16.41
C LYS A 118 -5.19 -23.21 -15.58
N HIS A 119 -5.16 -23.89 -14.45
CA HIS A 119 -6.32 -24.04 -13.56
C HIS A 119 -6.88 -22.71 -13.06
N LEU A 120 -6.00 -21.75 -12.72
CA LEU A 120 -6.43 -20.40 -12.31
C LEU A 120 -7.10 -19.65 -13.47
N ASN A 121 -6.54 -19.77 -14.68
CA ASN A 121 -7.10 -19.17 -15.88
C ASN A 121 -8.45 -19.79 -16.26
N ASP A 122 -8.58 -21.12 -16.18
CA ASP A 122 -9.81 -21.86 -16.50
C ASP A 122 -10.94 -21.49 -15.51
N LYS A 123 -10.58 -21.17 -14.26
CA LYS A 123 -11.50 -20.64 -13.24
C LYS A 123 -11.78 -19.13 -13.37
N ASN A 124 -11.30 -18.46 -14.41
CA ASN A 124 -11.41 -17.01 -14.63
C ASN A 124 -10.89 -16.16 -13.45
N ILE A 125 -9.91 -16.67 -12.70
CA ILE A 125 -9.26 -15.91 -11.64
C ILE A 125 -8.27 -14.95 -12.28
N LYS A 126 -8.50 -13.65 -12.11
CA LYS A 126 -7.64 -12.61 -12.70
C LYS A 126 -6.33 -12.46 -11.91
N SER A 127 -5.24 -12.18 -12.63
CA SER A 127 -3.96 -11.79 -12.03
C SER A 127 -4.01 -10.34 -11.48
N LYS A 128 -2.93 -9.87 -10.84
CA LYS A 128 -2.85 -8.54 -10.21
C LYS A 128 -3.31 -7.40 -11.13
N THR A 129 -2.90 -7.46 -12.39
CA THR A 129 -3.15 -6.44 -13.42
C THR A 129 -4.39 -6.74 -14.26
N GLY A 130 -5.16 -7.78 -13.91
CA GLY A 130 -6.34 -8.21 -14.67
C GLY A 130 -6.05 -9.17 -15.83
N GLY A 131 -4.78 -9.53 -16.06
CA GLY A 131 -4.35 -10.45 -17.11
C GLY A 131 -4.48 -11.93 -16.73
N ARG A 132 -3.98 -12.80 -17.62
CA ARG A 132 -3.87 -14.24 -17.39
C ARG A 132 -2.71 -14.57 -16.47
N TRP A 133 -2.80 -15.71 -15.78
CA TRP A 133 -1.73 -16.29 -14.99
C TRP A 133 -0.66 -16.90 -15.89
N ASP A 134 0.59 -16.48 -15.67
CA ASP A 134 1.78 -17.11 -16.25
C ASP A 134 2.48 -17.99 -15.21
N LYS A 135 3.16 -19.05 -15.68
CA LYS A 135 3.91 -19.97 -14.81
C LYS A 135 4.96 -19.23 -13.96
N SER A 136 5.59 -18.19 -14.50
CA SER A 136 6.66 -17.44 -13.81
C SER A 136 6.12 -16.73 -12.57
N VAL A 137 4.91 -16.16 -12.67
CA VAL A 137 4.22 -15.50 -11.55
C VAL A 137 3.88 -16.52 -10.46
N VAL A 138 3.37 -17.69 -10.85
CA VAL A 138 3.07 -18.78 -9.91
C VAL A 138 4.35 -19.25 -9.20
N THR A 139 5.43 -19.49 -9.93
CA THR A 139 6.73 -19.87 -9.35
C THR A 139 7.27 -18.80 -8.39
N ALA A 140 7.17 -17.52 -8.76
CA ALA A 140 7.62 -16.42 -7.93
C ALA A 140 6.84 -16.33 -6.60
N ILE A 141 5.52 -16.56 -6.64
CA ILE A 141 4.68 -16.62 -5.43
C ILE A 141 5.10 -17.80 -4.56
N ILE A 142 5.18 -19.02 -5.12
CA ILE A 142 5.54 -20.22 -4.34
C ILE A 142 6.90 -20.03 -3.65
N LYS A 143 7.92 -19.57 -4.39
CA LYS A 143 9.27 -19.35 -3.86
C LYS A 143 9.32 -18.27 -2.77
N ARG A 144 8.43 -17.27 -2.86
CA ARG A 144 8.33 -16.20 -1.86
C ARG A 144 7.75 -16.74 -0.56
N GLU A 145 6.57 -17.34 -0.63
CA GLU A 145 5.86 -17.84 0.56
C GLU A 145 6.66 -18.96 1.25
N SER A 146 7.30 -19.85 0.50
CA SER A 146 8.12 -20.93 1.09
C SER A 146 9.34 -20.43 1.85
N ARG A 147 9.83 -19.23 1.55
CA ARG A 147 10.95 -18.59 2.26
C ARG A 147 10.46 -17.83 3.49
N GLU A 148 9.27 -17.25 3.42
CA GLU A 148 8.64 -16.54 4.54
C GLU A 148 8.16 -17.50 5.63
N GLU A 149 7.79 -18.75 5.31
CA GLU A 149 7.48 -19.80 6.31
C GLU A 149 8.72 -20.32 7.08
N GLN A 150 9.94 -20.01 6.64
CA GLN A 150 11.20 -20.48 7.24
C GLN A 150 11.98 -19.38 7.99
N ALA A 151 11.44 -18.16 8.07
CA ALA A 151 12.07 -16.98 8.69
C ALA A 151 11.27 -16.50 9.90
#